data_AF-R7UX02-F1
#
_entry.id   AF-R7UX02-F1
#
_cell.length_a   1.000
_cell.length_b   1.000
_cell.length_c   1.000
_cell.angle_alpha   90.00
_cell.angle_beta   90.00
_cell.angle_gamma   90.00
#
_symmetry.space_group_name_H-M   'P 1'
#
loop_
_entity.id
_entity.type
_entity.pdbx_description
1 polymer ?
#
loop_
_entity_poly.entity_id
_entity_poly.type
_entity_poly.pdbx_seq_one_letter_code
_entity_poly.pdbx_strand_id
1 'polypeptide(L)' 'RRRFLSPESVRILSDWYTEHEDHPYPSDQIVERLANRANISVFQVKKWMANKRVR' A
#
# COMPACT_ATOMS: atom_id res chain seq x y z
N ARG A 1 16.67 -5.86 10.95
CA ARG A 1 16.60 -6.58 9.65
C ARG A 1 15.46 -5.97 8.83
N ARG A 2 15.73 -5.27 7.71
CA ARG A 2 14.66 -4.78 6.82
C ARG A 2 13.96 -5.99 6.21
N ARG A 3 12.68 -6.18 6.52
CA ARG A 3 11.83 -7.16 5.83
C ARG A 3 11.18 -6.44 4.64
N PHE A 4 11.42 -6.95 3.44
CA PHE A 4 10.73 -6.52 2.24
C PHE A 4 9.29 -7.02 2.28
N LEU A 5 8.37 -6.28 1.65
CA LEU A 5 7.03 -6.79 1.41
C LEU A 5 7.10 -7.92 0.39
N SER A 6 6.18 -8.87 0.48
CA SER A 6 6.08 -9.93 -0.53
C SER A 6 5.73 -9.34 -1.91
N PRO A 7 6.11 -9.99 -3.02
CA PRO A 7 5.72 -9.54 -4.36
C PRO A 7 4.20 -9.38 -4.51
N GLU A 8 3.42 -10.28 -3.90
CA GLU A 8 1.95 -10.21 -3.93
C GLU A 8 1.42 -8.98 -3.17
N SER A 9 1.97 -8.70 -1.98
CA SER A 9 1.63 -7.50 -1.23
C SER A 9 1.97 -6.24 -2.05
N VAL A 10 3.11 -6.22 -2.74
CA VAL A 10 3.51 -5.08 -3.59
C VAL A 10 2.57 -4.93 -4.79
N ARG A 11 2.15 -6.03 -5.42
CA ARG A 11 1.20 -6.03 -6.54
C ARG A 11 -0.12 -5.41 -6.12
N ILE A 12 -0.73 -5.90 -5.04
CA ILE A 12 -2.01 -5.37 -4.52
C ILE A 12 -1.95 -3.87 -4.24
N LEU A 13 -0.86 -3.40 -3.64
CA LEU A 13 -0.69 -1.96 -3.35
C LEU A 13 -0.43 -1.14 -4.61
N SER A 14 0.27 -1.71 -5.59
CA SER A 14 0.58 -1.06 -6.87
C SER A 14 -0.67 -0.95 -7.74
N ASP A 15 -1.49 -2.00 -7.81
CA ASP A 15 -2.76 -2.00 -8.54
C ASP A 15 -3.66 -0.85 -8.04
N TRP A 16 -3.85 -0.76 -6.72
CA TRP A 16 -4.63 0.35 -6.14
C TRP A 16 -4.01 1.71 -6.43
N TYR A 17 -2.69 1.84 -6.32
CA TYR A 17 -2.01 3.11 -6.56
C TYR A 17 -2.18 3.58 -8.01
N THR A 18 -2.01 2.69 -8.98
CA THR A 18 -2.18 2.98 -10.40
C THR A 18 -3.62 3.38 -10.74
N GLU A 19 -4.62 2.72 -10.13
CA GLU A 19 -6.03 3.12 -10.27
C GLU A 19 -6.35 4.50 -9.68
N HIS A 20 -5.48 5.06 -8.83
CA HIS A 20 -5.68 6.32 -8.12
C HIS A 20 -4.50 7.28 -8.31
N GLU A 21 -3.80 7.20 -9.44
CA GLU A 21 -2.55 7.95 -9.66
C GLU A 21 -2.73 9.48 -9.60
N ASP A 22 -3.92 9.98 -9.96
CA ASP A 22 -4.27 11.40 -9.87
C ASP A 22 -4.38 11.90 -8.42
N HIS A 23 -4.81 11.03 -7.50
CA HIS A 23 -4.96 11.36 -6.08
C HIS A 23 -4.72 10.14 -5.15
N PRO A 24 -3.45 9.72 -4.98
CA PRO A 24 -3.09 8.47 -4.30
C PRO A 24 -3.03 8.62 -2.77
N TYR A 25 -4.16 9.00 -2.19
CA TYR A 25 -4.36 9.22 -0.75
C TYR A 25 -5.52 8.35 -0.25
N PRO A 26 -5.25 7.07 0.11
CA PRO A 26 -6.29 6.19 0.61
C PRO A 26 -6.82 6.67 1.96
N SER A 27 -8.13 6.61 2.16
CA SER A 27 -8.75 6.79 3.48
C SER A 27 -8.39 5.65 4.42
N ASP A 28 -8.58 5.81 5.74
CA ASP A 28 -8.25 4.76 6.71
C ASP A 28 -8.97 3.43 6.42
N GLN A 29 -10.23 3.49 5.98
CA GLN A 29 -10.98 2.30 5.56
C GLN A 29 -10.32 1.57 4.38
N ILE A 30 -9.79 2.31 3.41
CA ILE A 30 -9.08 1.72 2.26
C ILE A 30 -7.75 1.14 2.72
N VAL A 31 -7.03 1.83 3.60
CA VAL A 31 -5.78 1.32 4.17
C VAL A 31 -6.01 -0.01 4.90
N GLU A 32 -7.06 -0.13 5.69
CA GLU A 32 -7.43 -1.38 6.38
C GLU A 32 -7.78 -2.51 5.38
N ARG A 33 -8.55 -2.20 4.34
CA ARG A 33 -8.87 -3.19 3.29
C ARG A 33 -7.62 -3.68 2.56
N LEU A 34 -6.72 -2.77 2.21
CA LEU A 34 -5.45 -3.11 1.56
C LEU A 34 -4.55 -3.93 2.48
N ALA A 35 -4.49 -3.59 3.78
CA ALA A 35 -3.74 -4.33 4.78
C ALA A 35 -4.23 -5.79 4.89
N ASN A 36 -5.54 -5.97 4.99
CA ASN A 36 -6.18 -7.29 5.04
C ASN A 36 -5.92 -8.08 3.76
N ARG A 37 -6.10 -7.47 2.58
CA ARG A 37 -5.91 -8.13 1.28
C ARG A 37 -4.44 -8.51 1.03
N ALA A 38 -3.50 -7.63 1.38
CA ALA A 38 -2.07 -7.83 1.18
C ALA A 38 -1.38 -8.63 2.30
N ASN A 39 -2.14 -9.02 3.35
CA ASN A 39 -1.66 -9.72 4.55
C ASN A 39 -0.46 -9.03 5.22
N ILE A 40 -0.58 -7.71 5.43
CA ILE A 40 0.43 -6.86 6.07
C ILE A 40 -0.27 -5.88 7.03
N SER A 41 0.49 -5.22 7.89
CA SER A 41 -0.09 -4.24 8.82
C SER A 41 -0.50 -2.95 8.12
N VAL A 42 -1.51 -2.27 8.68
CA VAL A 42 -1.93 -0.90 8.32
C VAL A 42 -0.73 0.06 8.25
N PHE A 43 0.20 -0.04 9.21
CA PHE A 43 1.42 0.76 9.22
C PHE A 43 2.31 0.53 7.99
N GLN A 44 2.46 -0.73 7.55
CA GLN A 44 3.23 -1.06 6.36
C GLN A 44 2.57 -0.51 5.09
N VAL A 45 1.24 -0.52 5.00
CA VAL A 45 0.49 0.10 3.90
C VAL A 45 0.72 1.62 3.86
N LYS A 46 0.51 2.32 4.99
CA LYS A 46 0.72 3.77 5.09
C LYS A 46 2.14 4.17 4.69
N LYS A 47 3.13 3.41 5.18
CA LYS A 47 4.54 3.63 4.86
C LYS A 47 4.87 3.36 3.39
N TRP A 48 4.30 2.32 2.80
CA TRP A 48 4.49 2.02 1.39
C TRP A 48 3.90 3.12 0.50
N MET A 49 2.67 3.56 0.78
CA MET A 49 2.00 4.64 0.04
C MET A 49 2.78 5.95 0.12
N ALA A 50 3.26 6.31 1.32
CA ALA A 50 4.09 7.51 1.51
C ALA A 50 5.39 7.45 0.69
N ASN A 51 6.08 6.31 0.69
CA ASN A 51 7.29 6.13 -0.11
C ASN A 51 7.01 6.08 -1.62
N LYS A 52 5.88 5.51 -2.04
CA LYS A 52 5.51 5.36 -3.44
C LYS A 52 5.21 6.70 -4.09
N ARG A 53 4.63 7.67 -3.37
CA ARG A 53 4.39 9.04 -3.88
C ARG A 53 5.65 9.88 -4.10
N VAL A 54 6.74 9.58 -3.39
CA VAL A 54 8.00 10.37 -3.44
C VAL A 54 8.99 9.77 -4.44
N ARG A 55 8.73 8.55 -4.92
CA ARG A 55 9.56 7.83 -5.88
C ARG A 55 8.99 7.95 -7.28
#